data_AF-A0A7C7RL27-F1
#
_entry.id   AF-A0A7C7RL27-F1
#
_cell.length_a   1.000
_cell.length_b   1.000
_cell.length_c   1.000
_cell.angle_alpha   90.00
_cell.angle_beta   90.00
_cell.angle_gamma   90.00
#
_symmetry.space_group_name_H-M   'P 1'
#
loop_
_entity.id
_entity.type
_entity.pdbx_description
1 polymer ?
#
loop_
_entity_poly.entity_id
_entity_poly.type
_entity_poly.pdbx_seq_one_letter_code
_entity_poly.pdbx_strand_id
1 'polypeptide(L)' 'MLEGKRTTTHHGYLDMLAKLCQMENKRMVEDCIIMTSSLSASIDLDIKILKRFCEPKVARKLAERI' A
#
# COMPACT_ATOMS: atom_id res chain seq x y z
N MET A 1 3.48 -12.78 9.34
CA MET A 1 2.83 -12.63 8.01
C MET A 1 3.67 -11.85 7.00
N LEU A 2 4.51 -10.88 7.40
CA LEU A 2 5.34 -10.09 6.46
C LEU A 2 6.75 -10.68 6.22
N GLU A 3 7.11 -11.76 6.90
CA GLU A 3 8.46 -12.33 6.82
C GLU A 3 8.80 -12.75 5.39
N GLY A 4 9.92 -12.23 4.88
CA GLY A 4 10.37 -12.45 3.49
C GLY A 4 9.51 -11.78 2.39
N LYS A 5 8.46 -11.02 2.74
CA LYS A 5 7.61 -10.30 1.78
C LYS A 5 8.17 -8.93 1.43
N ARG A 6 7.81 -8.44 0.23
CA ARG A 6 8.12 -7.07 -0.19
C ARG A 6 7.11 -6.12 0.43
N THR A 7 7.58 -5.07 1.09
CA THR A 7 6.70 -4.12 1.78
C THR A 7 7.27 -2.71 1.77
N THR A 8 6.44 -1.72 2.08
CA THR A 8 6.86 -0.36 2.43
C THR A 8 6.24 0.06 3.75
N THR A 9 6.77 1.11 4.37
CA THR A 9 6.29 1.67 5.63
C THR A 9 6.70 3.14 5.74
N HIS A 10 6.27 3.82 6.80
CA HIS A 10 6.75 5.16 7.13
C HIS A 10 8.24 5.13 7.53
N HIS A 11 9.00 6.14 7.13
CA HIS A 11 10.46 6.18 7.32
C HIS A 11 10.90 6.02 8.78
N GLY A 12 10.12 6.51 9.74
CA GLY A 12 10.40 6.33 11.18
C GLY A 12 10.37 4.89 11.68
N TYR A 13 9.82 3.93 10.90
CA TYR A 13 9.72 2.52 11.28
C TYR A 13 10.49 1.59 10.34
N LEU A 14 11.27 2.15 9.41
CA LEU A 14 11.99 1.39 8.37
C LEU A 14 12.98 0.39 9.00
N ASP A 15 13.81 0.84 9.94
CA ASP A 15 14.85 0.02 10.56
C ASP A 15 14.28 -1.12 11.43
N MET A 16 13.09 -0.91 11.99
CA MET A 16 12.40 -1.92 12.79
C MET A 16 11.90 -3.07 11.90
N LEU A 17 11.35 -2.75 10.73
CA LEU A 17 10.74 -3.71 9.82
C LEU A 17 11.76 -4.35 8.87
N ALA A 18 12.85 -3.65 8.53
CA ALA A 18 13.92 -4.17 7.66
C ALA A 18 14.58 -5.47 8.17
N LYS A 19 14.48 -5.73 9.48
CA LYS A 19 14.98 -6.98 10.09
C LYS A 19 14.10 -8.20 9.80
N LEU A 20 12.86 -7.99 9.37
CA LEU A 20 11.84 -9.03 9.21
C LEU A 20 11.41 -9.21 7.75
N CYS A 21 11.49 -8.16 6.92
CA CYS A 21 10.94 -8.18 5.57
C CYS A 21 11.78 -7.37 4.57
N GLN A 22 11.47 -7.52 3.29
CA GLN A 22 12.16 -6.83 2.20
C GLN A 22 11.53 -5.44 1.99
N MET A 23 12.20 -4.40 2.52
CA MET A 23 11.72 -3.02 2.43
C MET A 23 12.03 -2.41 1.06
N GLU A 24 11.02 -1.83 0.40
CA GLU A 24 11.23 -0.99 -0.80
C GLU A 24 10.97 0.49 -0.49
N ASN A 25 11.85 1.36 -0.99
CA ASN A 25 11.67 2.81 -0.89
C ASN A 25 10.69 3.31 -1.96
N LYS A 26 9.41 2.97 -1.80
CA LYS A 26 8.29 3.39 -2.64
C LYS A 26 7.12 3.83 -1.77
N ARG A 27 6.26 4.70 -2.31
CA ARG A 27 5.02 5.13 -1.62
C ARG A 27 4.04 3.99 -1.38
N MET A 28 4.05 2.97 -2.23
CA MET A 28 3.20 1.78 -2.11
C MET A 28 3.90 0.57 -2.72
N VAL A 29 3.72 -0.59 -2.09
CA VAL A 29 4.19 -1.90 -2.55
C VAL A 29 3.03 -2.88 -2.55
N GLU A 30 2.97 -3.72 -3.57
CA GLU A 30 1.95 -4.77 -3.72
C GLU A 30 2.64 -6.13 -3.79
N ASP A 31 2.32 -7.02 -2.84
CA ASP A 31 2.84 -8.39 -2.77
C ASP A 31 1.69 -9.37 -2.49
N CYS A 32 1.11 -9.89 -3.58
CA CYS A 32 0.00 -10.85 -3.64
C CYS A 32 -1.29 -10.45 -2.89
N ILE A 33 -1.28 -10.47 -1.56
CA ILE A 33 -2.42 -10.25 -0.65
C ILE A 33 -2.19 -9.00 0.22
N ILE A 34 -0.95 -8.51 0.32
CA ILE A 34 -0.57 -7.42 1.21
C ILE A 34 -0.34 -6.15 0.38
N MET A 35 -1.05 -5.09 0.72
CA MET A 35 -0.82 -3.74 0.25
C MET A 35 -0.47 -2.84 1.44
N THR A 36 0.68 -2.16 1.35
CA THR A 36 1.16 -1.24 2.38
C THR A 36 1.44 0.13 1.77
N SER A 37 1.08 1.20 2.47
CA SER A 37 1.34 2.58 2.04
C SER A 37 1.86 3.44 3.19
N SER A 38 2.55 4.53 2.84
CA SER A 38 2.81 5.62 3.79
C SER A 38 1.52 6.38 4.11
N LEU A 39 1.52 7.13 5.22
CA LEU A 39 0.36 7.93 5.67
C LEU A 39 -0.09 8.96 4.61
N SER A 40 0.87 9.51 3.85
CA SER A 40 0.63 10.42 2.71
C SER A 40 0.07 9.75 1.46
N ALA A 41 -0.04 8.43 1.44
CA ALA A 41 -0.51 7.62 0.30
C ALA A 41 -1.73 6.76 0.67
N SER A 42 -2.40 7.03 1.80
CA SER A 42 -3.60 6.30 2.24
C SER A 42 -4.73 6.40 1.21
N ILE A 43 -4.95 7.57 0.63
CA ILE A 43 -5.96 7.77 -0.42
C ILE A 43 -5.65 6.95 -1.68
N ASP A 44 -4.37 6.88 -2.08
CA ASP A 44 -3.93 6.08 -3.22
C ASP A 44 -4.12 4.57 -2.94
N LEU A 45 -3.89 4.15 -1.70
CA LEU A 45 -4.12 2.78 -1.23
C LEU A 45 -5.62 2.43 -1.31
N ASP A 46 -6.50 3.30 -0.82
CA ASP A 46 -7.95 3.10 -0.84
C ASP A 46 -8.47 2.97 -2.28
N ILE A 47 -8.00 3.82 -3.20
CA ILE A 47 -8.34 3.73 -4.63
C ILE A 47 -7.87 2.39 -5.22
N LYS A 48 -6.69 1.90 -4.85
CA LYS A 48 -6.18 0.60 -5.31
C LYS A 48 -7.00 -0.56 -4.77
N ILE A 49 -7.39 -0.54 -3.49
CA ILE A 49 -8.28 -1.54 -2.89
C ILE A 49 -9.61 -1.58 -3.66
N LEU A 50 -10.21 -0.43 -3.92
CA LEU A 50 -11.45 -0.36 -4.70
C LEU A 50 -11.29 -0.89 -6.13
N LYS A 51 -10.16 -0.63 -6.81
CA LYS A 51 -9.89 -1.22 -8.13
C LYS A 51 -9.73 -2.75 -8.09
N ARG A 52 -9.25 -3.29 -6.97
CA ARG A 52 -9.00 -4.73 -6.79
C ARG A 52 -10.28 -5.51 -6.49
N PHE A 53 -11.18 -4.94 -5.69
CA PHE A 53 -12.34 -5.66 -5.15
C PHE A 53 -13.70 -5.15 -5.63
N CYS A 54 -13.76 -3.96 -6.22
CA CYS A 54 -15.01 -3.38 -6.72
C CYS A 54 -14.95 -3.20 -8.24
N GLU A 55 -16.13 -2.98 -8.85
CA GLU A 55 -16.19 -2.59 -10.25
C GLU A 55 -15.39 -1.30 -10.48
N PRO A 56 -14.63 -1.18 -11.60
CA PRO A 56 -13.78 -0.02 -11.88
C PRO A 56 -14.49 1.34 -11.77
N LYS A 57 -15.81 1.38 -12.00
CA LYS A 57 -16.63 2.59 -11.88
C LYS A 57 -16.67 3.16 -10.46
N VAL A 58 -16.55 2.32 -9.44
CA VAL A 58 -16.62 2.73 -8.02
C VAL A 58 -15.34 3.48 -7.64
N ALA A 59 -14.18 2.94 -8.02
CA ALA A 59 -12.90 3.62 -7.82
C ALA A 59 -12.82 4.95 -8.58
N ARG A 60 -13.40 5.02 -9.79
CA ARG A 60 -13.44 6.24 -10.61
C ARG A 60 -14.26 7.35 -9.94
N LYS A 61 -15.45 7.02 -9.43
CA LYS A 61 -16.32 7.96 -8.71
C LYS A 61 -15.67 8.53 -7.45
N LEU A 62 -14.83 7.75 -6.76
CA LEU A 62 -14.10 8.24 -5.59
C LEU A 62 -12.98 9.20 -6.02
N ALA A 63 -12.21 8.84 -7.05
CA ALA A 63 -11.13 9.68 -7.57
C ALA A 63 -11.61 11.03 -8.11
N GLU A 64 -12.86 11.13 -8.58
CA GLU A 64 -13.48 12.38 -9.04
C GLU A 64 -13.93 13.32 -7.91
N ARG A 65 -13.90 12.87 -6.64
CA ARG A 65 -14.38 13.64 -5.47
C ARG A 65 -13.26 14.13 -4.55
N ILE A 66 -12.01 13.88 -4.90
CA ILE A 66 -10.79 14.21 -4.15
C ILE A 66 -10.02 15.24 -4.97
#